data_AF-A0A538KVK3-F1
#
_entry.id   AF-A0A538KVK3-F1
#
_cell.length_a   1.000
_cell.length_b   1.000
_cell.length_c   1.000
_cell.angle_alpha   90.00
_cell.angle_beta   90.00
_cell.angle_gamma   90.00
#
_symmetry.space_group_name_H-M   'P 1'
#
loop_
_entity.id
_entity.type
_entity.pdbx_description
1 polymer ?
#
loop_
_entity_poly.entity_id
_entity_poly.type
_entity_poly.pdbx_seq_one_letter_code
_entity_poly.pdbx_strand_id
1 'polypeptide(L)'
;MSLVEQFRGLASSLPDVWQSARLRLIVADERESARAAALLGPTNPGQRGRVINFSSGRRGAGVGPDRIRELLRTLDTEGIQGELELVGVEEAAAPADSERPTLAGAWDEAVATLPPDWSDLYAEVELTSSDYIEPGALRLSPLNPTRPDARPLFRFRAARKFGYGGSPEMVRRCLERLDEAGIRGELRILNVISDSYPAKTQGPVWYAAGKVI
;
A
#
# COMPACT_ATOMS: atom_id res chain seq x y z
N MET A 1 -9.65 35.05 23.55
CA MET A 1 -9.71 33.57 23.60
C MET A 1 -8.30 33.07 23.38
N SER A 2 -7.79 32.18 24.23
CA SER A 2 -6.40 31.69 24.08
C SER A 2 -6.23 30.86 22.79
N LEU A 3 -5.02 30.84 22.23
CA LEU A 3 -4.72 30.05 21.03
C LEU A 3 -4.94 28.55 21.28
N VAL A 4 -4.67 28.08 22.51
CA VAL A 4 -4.95 26.69 22.93
C VAL A 4 -6.45 26.36 22.89
N GLU A 5 -7.32 27.30 23.28
CA GLU A 5 -8.78 27.11 23.23
C GLU A 5 -9.29 27.10 21.79
N GLN A 6 -8.79 28.02 20.95
CA GLN A 6 -9.10 28.05 19.52
C GLN A 6 -8.70 26.73 18.85
N PHE A 7 -7.49 26.23 19.13
CA PHE A 7 -7.03 24.94 18.60
C PHE A 7 -7.86 23.75 19.08
N ARG A 8 -8.32 23.74 20.35
CA ARG A 8 -9.22 22.69 20.84
C ARG A 8 -10.54 22.68 20.07
N GLY A 9 -11.11 23.86 19.80
CA GLY A 9 -12.31 24.01 18.99
C GLY A 9 -12.11 23.44 17.58
N LEU A 10 -11.04 23.85 16.90
CA LEU A 10 -10.70 23.36 15.57
C LEU A 10 -10.40 21.85 15.54
N ALA A 11 -9.66 21.34 16.53
CA ALA A 11 -9.34 19.92 16.61
C ALA A 11 -10.59 19.04 16.82
N SER A 12 -11.61 19.56 17.52
CA SER A 12 -12.87 18.85 17.74
C SER A 12 -13.78 18.78 16.50
N SER A 13 -13.55 19.64 15.50
CA SER A 13 -14.30 19.62 14.24
C SER A 13 -13.61 18.82 13.13
N LEU A 14 -12.42 18.25 13.39
CA LEU A 14 -11.72 17.41 12.42
C LEU A 14 -12.38 16.02 12.30
N PRO A 15 -12.37 15.40 11.11
CA PRO A 15 -12.88 14.03 10.91
C PRO A 15 -12.18 12.98 11.79
N ASP A 16 -12.76 11.82 12.06
CA ASP A 16 -12.08 10.80 12.89
C ASP A 16 -10.79 10.24 12.28
N VAL A 17 -10.60 10.37 10.96
CA VAL A 17 -9.52 9.74 10.16
C VAL A 17 -8.73 10.75 9.31
N TRP A 18 -8.34 11.90 9.86
CA TRP A 18 -7.44 12.85 9.19
C TRP A 18 -5.96 12.46 9.29
N GLN A 19 -5.19 12.80 8.25
CA GLN A 19 -3.74 12.59 8.17
C GLN A 19 -2.97 13.85 8.55
N SER A 20 -3.29 14.98 7.89
CA SER A 20 -2.66 16.26 8.15
C SER A 20 -3.71 17.39 8.24
N ALA A 21 -3.45 18.41 9.05
CA ALA A 21 -4.28 19.60 9.18
C ALA A 21 -3.40 20.84 9.01
N ARG A 22 -3.72 21.69 8.04
CA ARG A 22 -3.04 22.96 7.78
C ARG A 22 -3.70 24.06 8.57
N LEU A 23 -2.92 24.72 9.42
CA LEU A 23 -3.34 25.79 10.30
C LEU A 23 -2.69 27.10 9.87
N ARG A 24 -3.41 28.19 10.09
CA ARG A 24 -2.92 29.55 9.90
C ARG A 24 -3.13 30.33 11.17
N LEU A 25 -2.06 30.92 11.68
CA LEU A 25 -2.09 31.87 12.77
C LEU A 25 -1.92 33.29 12.19
N ILE A 26 -2.88 34.17 12.47
CA ILE A 26 -2.80 35.59 12.17
C ILE A 26 -2.45 36.31 13.48
N VAL A 27 -1.22 36.78 13.59
CA VAL A 27 -0.73 37.47 14.80
C VAL A 27 -1.26 38.90 14.83
N ALA A 28 -1.74 39.35 15.99
CA ALA A 28 -2.34 40.67 16.15
C ALA A 28 -1.32 41.81 15.89
N ASP A 29 -0.10 41.68 16.46
CA ASP A 29 1.02 42.58 16.22
C ASP A 29 2.07 41.93 15.30
N GLU A 30 2.41 42.64 14.23
CA GLU A 30 3.42 42.21 13.26
C GLU A 30 4.82 42.08 13.87
N ARG A 31 5.12 42.91 14.87
CA ARG A 31 6.42 42.87 15.58
C ARG A 31 6.62 41.55 16.31
N GLU A 32 5.53 40.90 16.73
CA GLU A 32 5.56 39.61 17.41
C GLU A 32 5.58 38.43 16.43
N SER A 33 5.32 38.65 15.15
CA SER A 33 5.18 37.56 14.17
C SER A 33 6.46 36.75 14.01
N ALA A 34 7.64 37.41 13.97
CA ALA A 34 8.92 36.70 13.85
C ALA A 34 9.20 35.84 15.08
N ARG A 35 8.84 36.33 16.27
CA ARG A 35 8.97 35.59 17.52
C ARG A 35 8.00 34.41 17.57
N ALA A 36 6.76 34.63 17.16
CA ALA A 36 5.74 33.58 17.09
C ALA A 36 6.15 32.46 16.12
N ALA A 37 6.72 32.81 14.96
CA ALA A 37 7.24 31.83 14.01
C ALA A 37 8.43 31.05 14.58
N ALA A 38 9.33 31.71 15.32
CA ALA A 38 10.45 31.04 15.98
C ALA A 38 9.99 30.00 17.02
N LEU A 39 8.97 30.33 17.82
CA LEU A 39 8.37 29.40 18.78
C LEU A 39 7.70 28.21 18.09
N LEU A 40 7.11 28.43 16.91
CA LEU A 40 6.55 27.37 16.07
C LEU A 40 7.60 26.62 15.25
N GLY A 41 8.89 26.92 15.41
CA GLY A 41 10.01 26.36 14.64
C GLY A 41 9.98 24.85 14.38
N PRO A 42 9.61 23.98 15.35
CA PRO A 42 9.50 22.53 15.12
C PRO A 42 8.51 22.13 14.02
N THR A 43 7.55 23.00 13.66
CA THR A 43 6.57 22.78 12.60
C THR A 43 7.06 23.22 11.22
N ASN A 44 8.27 23.77 11.13
CA ASN A 44 8.82 24.45 9.96
C ASN A 44 7.83 25.45 9.33
N PRO A 45 7.40 26.48 10.10
CA PRO A 45 6.31 27.35 9.70
C PRO A 45 6.69 28.28 8.56
N GLY A 46 5.76 28.52 7.63
CA GLY A 46 5.87 29.55 6.61
C GLY A 46 5.33 30.89 7.13
N GLN A 47 6.19 31.90 7.27
CA GLN A 47 5.81 33.23 7.74
C GLN A 47 5.75 34.25 6.59
N ARG A 48 4.69 35.07 6.54
CA ARG A 48 4.57 36.23 5.65
C ARG A 48 3.80 37.35 6.34
N GLY A 49 4.50 38.45 6.68
CA GLY A 49 3.90 39.55 7.44
C GLY A 49 3.39 39.05 8.79
N ARG A 50 2.08 39.22 9.05
CA ARG A 50 1.41 38.74 10.27
C ARG A 50 0.93 37.29 10.22
N VAL A 51 1.06 36.64 9.06
CA VAL A 51 0.47 35.33 8.80
C VAL A 51 1.53 34.25 8.93
N ILE A 52 1.25 33.23 9.75
CA ILE A 52 2.11 32.08 9.97
C ILE A 52 1.31 30.82 9.62
N ASN A 53 1.77 30.08 8.61
CA ASN A 53 1.15 28.83 8.20
C ASN A 53 1.99 27.66 8.68
N PHE A 54 1.36 26.65 9.27
CA PHE A 54 2.02 25.45 9.76
C PHE A 54 1.06 24.26 9.69
N SER A 55 1.59 23.05 9.87
CA SER A 55 0.79 21.83 9.77
C SER A 55 0.92 20.96 11.01
N SER A 56 -0.20 20.35 11.39
CA SER A 56 -0.28 19.25 12.35
C SER A 56 -0.44 17.93 11.60
N GLY A 57 0.20 16.86 12.06
CA GLY A 57 0.08 15.52 11.47
C GLY A 57 -0.31 14.48 12.51
N ARG A 58 -1.35 13.68 12.24
CA ARG A 58 -1.75 12.55 13.09
C ARG A 58 -1.11 11.23 12.63
N ARG A 59 -0.86 11.10 11.32
CA ARG A 59 -0.18 9.96 10.69
C ARG A 59 0.87 10.50 9.71
N GLY A 60 2.15 10.17 9.89
CA GLY A 60 3.25 10.60 9.00
C GLY A 60 4.29 11.52 9.67
N ALA A 61 5.11 12.18 8.84
CA ALA A 61 6.32 12.94 9.26
C ALA A 61 6.04 14.36 9.83
N GLY A 62 4.82 14.64 10.30
CA GLY A 62 4.42 15.95 10.83
C GLY A 62 4.46 16.04 12.36
N VAL A 63 4.39 17.25 12.90
CA VAL A 63 4.28 17.49 14.36
C VAL A 63 2.89 17.08 14.85
N GLY A 64 2.86 16.22 15.87
CA GLY A 64 1.61 15.70 16.44
C GLY A 64 0.73 16.77 17.11
N PRO A 65 -0.59 16.55 17.23
CA PRO A 65 -1.53 17.53 17.78
C PRO A 65 -1.23 17.92 19.22
N ASP A 66 -0.73 16.99 20.05
CA ASP A 66 -0.34 17.31 21.43
C ASP A 66 0.85 18.26 21.48
N ARG A 67 1.82 18.07 20.58
CA ARG A 67 2.98 18.94 20.49
C ARG A 67 2.60 20.32 19.94
N ILE A 68 1.69 20.40 18.96
CA ILE A 68 1.12 21.69 18.52
C ILE A 68 0.46 22.42 19.69
N ARG A 69 -0.32 21.72 20.51
CA ARG A 69 -0.96 22.31 21.69
C ARG A 69 0.04 22.86 22.70
N GLU A 70 1.18 22.20 22.88
CA GLU A 70 2.26 22.71 23.73
C GLU A 70 2.87 23.99 23.16
N LEU A 71 3.14 24.05 21.85
CA LEU A 71 3.71 25.24 21.21
C LEU A 71 2.75 26.44 21.30
N LEU A 72 1.45 26.20 21.08
CA LEU A 72 0.42 27.23 21.24
C LEU A 72 0.31 27.71 22.70
N ARG A 73 0.47 26.82 23.69
CA ARG A 73 0.51 27.21 25.11
C ARG A 73 1.70 28.10 25.42
N THR A 74 2.85 27.85 24.79
CA THR A 74 4.03 28.73 24.93
C THR A 74 3.74 30.11 24.36
N LEU A 75 3.13 30.20 23.17
CA LEU A 75 2.69 31.48 22.58
C LEU A 75 1.74 32.25 23.51
N ASP A 76 0.73 31.56 24.07
CA ASP A 76 -0.21 32.15 25.03
C ASP A 76 0.50 32.67 26.30
N THR A 77 1.48 31.90 26.81
CA THR A 77 2.25 32.27 28.01
C THR A 77 3.16 33.47 27.76
N GLU A 78 3.67 33.62 26.53
CA GLU A 78 4.46 34.79 26.12
C GLU A 78 3.59 36.02 25.78
N GLY A 79 2.27 35.89 25.88
CA GLY A 79 1.33 36.98 25.65
C GLY A 79 1.02 37.25 24.17
N ILE A 80 1.52 36.42 23.25
CA ILE A 80 1.34 36.61 21.80
C ILE A 80 -0.12 36.33 21.45
N GLN A 81 -0.83 37.37 21.00
CA GLN A 81 -2.24 37.28 20.64
C GLN A 81 -2.41 37.02 19.14
N GLY A 82 -3.43 36.25 18.78
CA GLY A 82 -3.77 36.01 17.38
C GLY A 82 -5.05 35.21 17.17
N GLU A 83 -5.39 35.04 15.91
CA GLU A 83 -6.51 34.24 15.42
C GLU A 83 -5.98 33.00 14.71
N LEU A 84 -6.53 31.83 15.06
CA LEU A 84 -6.17 30.55 14.48
C LEU A 84 -7.28 30.08 13.53
N GLU A 85 -6.91 29.86 12.27
CA GLU A 85 -7.78 29.38 11.22
C GLU A 85 -7.35 27.98 10.75
N LEU A 86 -8.33 27.12 10.44
CA LEU A 86 -8.09 25.87 9.72
C LEU A 86 -8.18 26.14 8.22
N VAL A 87 -7.05 26.02 7.52
CA VAL A 87 -6.94 26.31 6.08
C VAL A 87 -7.29 25.09 5.24
N GLY A 88 -7.05 23.88 5.77
CA GLY A 88 -7.41 22.65 5.08
C GLY A 88 -7.10 21.42 5.91
N VAL A 89 -7.83 20.36 5.62
CA VAL A 89 -7.62 19.03 6.20
C VAL A 89 -7.31 18.09 5.06
N GLU A 90 -6.21 17.37 5.17
CA GLU A 90 -5.96 16.20 4.35
C GLU A 90 -6.45 14.99 5.13
N GLU A 91 -7.56 14.44 4.67
CA GLU A 91 -8.00 13.13 5.11
C GLU A 91 -6.93 12.11 4.75
N ALA A 92 -6.75 11.10 5.60
CA ALA A 92 -5.91 9.98 5.25
C ALA A 92 -6.52 9.34 4.01
N ALA A 93 -5.91 9.57 2.85
CA ALA A 93 -6.23 8.78 1.67
C ALA A 93 -6.07 7.32 2.11
N ALA A 94 -7.12 6.52 1.92
CA ALA A 94 -6.95 5.06 1.93
C ALA A 94 -5.73 4.77 1.06
N PRO A 95 -4.75 3.97 1.53
CA PRO A 95 -3.49 3.80 0.82
C PRO A 95 -3.80 3.50 -0.64
N ALA A 96 -3.50 4.47 -1.51
CA ALA A 96 -3.68 4.29 -2.93
C ALA A 96 -2.71 3.19 -3.30
N ASP A 97 -3.26 2.00 -3.55
CA ASP A 97 -2.52 0.85 -4.05
C ASP A 97 -2.28 1.05 -5.55
N SER A 98 -1.70 2.20 -5.91
CA SER A 98 -1.37 2.56 -7.27
C SER A 98 0.09 2.25 -7.52
N GLU A 99 0.36 1.13 -8.21
CA GLU A 99 1.23 1.06 -9.40
C GLU A 99 1.61 -0.38 -9.82
N ARG A 100 1.33 -1.41 -9.02
CA ARG A 100 1.60 -2.80 -9.45
C ARG A 100 0.36 -3.47 -10.04
N PRO A 101 0.47 -4.13 -11.21
CA PRO A 101 -0.62 -4.95 -11.73
C PRO A 101 -0.98 -6.03 -10.71
N THR A 102 -2.28 -6.32 -10.59
CA THR A 102 -2.77 -7.42 -9.76
C THR A 102 -2.20 -8.75 -10.24
N LEU A 103 -2.07 -9.75 -9.38
CA LEU A 103 -1.57 -11.06 -9.79
C LEU A 103 -2.49 -11.70 -10.84
N ALA A 104 -3.81 -11.51 -10.71
CA ALA A 104 -4.77 -11.92 -11.72
C ALA A 104 -4.60 -11.17 -13.05
N GLY A 105 -4.35 -9.86 -13.02
CA GLY A 105 -4.08 -9.06 -14.22
C GLY A 105 -2.78 -9.48 -14.91
N ALA A 106 -1.71 -9.68 -14.13
CA ALA A 106 -0.44 -10.19 -14.63
C ALA A 106 -0.59 -11.58 -15.29
N TRP A 107 -1.49 -12.42 -14.77
CA TRP A 107 -1.81 -13.71 -15.39
C TRP A 107 -2.53 -13.56 -16.73
N ASP A 108 -3.54 -12.69 -16.79
CA ASP A 108 -4.29 -12.42 -18.03
C ASP A 108 -3.35 -11.89 -19.12
N GLU A 109 -2.45 -10.96 -18.78
CA GLU A 109 -1.42 -10.44 -19.67
C GLU A 109 -0.44 -11.52 -20.12
N ALA A 110 0.11 -12.30 -19.17
CA ALA A 110 1.09 -13.33 -19.48
C ALA A 110 0.50 -14.41 -20.41
N VAL A 111 -0.72 -14.89 -20.14
CA VAL A 111 -1.40 -15.88 -20.98
C VAL A 111 -1.74 -15.33 -22.37
N ALA A 112 -2.10 -14.06 -22.48
CA ALA A 112 -2.40 -13.42 -23.76
C ALA A 112 -1.19 -13.37 -24.71
N THR A 113 0.04 -13.42 -24.16
CA THR A 113 1.28 -13.46 -24.98
C THR A 113 1.67 -14.87 -25.45
N LEU A 114 1.01 -15.92 -24.94
CA LEU A 114 1.37 -17.29 -25.28
C LEU A 114 0.94 -17.70 -26.69
N PRO A 115 1.66 -18.64 -27.32
CA PRO A 115 1.24 -19.22 -28.58
C PRO A 115 -0.19 -19.77 -28.53
N PRO A 116 -1.02 -19.62 -29.58
CA PRO A 116 -2.41 -20.07 -29.58
C PRO A 116 -2.62 -21.58 -29.37
N ASP A 117 -1.56 -22.38 -29.42
CA ASP A 117 -1.48 -23.83 -29.27
C ASP A 117 -0.76 -24.28 -27.98
N TRP A 118 -0.49 -23.36 -27.05
CA TRP A 118 0.07 -23.72 -25.75
C TRP A 118 -0.83 -24.74 -25.03
N SER A 119 -0.20 -25.71 -24.37
CA SER A 119 -0.87 -26.88 -23.77
C SER A 119 -0.68 -26.92 -22.26
N ASP A 120 0.57 -26.82 -21.79
CA ASP A 120 0.94 -26.80 -20.38
C ASP A 120 1.95 -25.67 -20.12
N LEU A 121 1.93 -25.12 -18.91
CA LEU A 121 2.96 -24.20 -18.45
C LEU A 121 3.34 -24.46 -16.98
N TYR A 122 4.54 -24.02 -16.64
CA TYR A 122 5.06 -23.99 -15.28
C TYR A 122 5.29 -22.54 -14.88
N ALA A 123 4.65 -22.11 -13.79
CA ALA A 123 4.66 -20.72 -13.34
C ALA A 123 5.09 -20.62 -11.88
N GLU A 124 5.49 -19.41 -11.51
CA GLU A 124 5.92 -19.04 -10.17
C GLU A 124 5.24 -17.74 -9.74
N VAL A 125 4.85 -17.68 -8.46
CA VAL A 125 4.50 -16.43 -7.78
C VAL A 125 5.49 -16.21 -6.66
N GLU A 126 6.27 -15.14 -6.76
CA GLU A 126 7.21 -14.70 -5.72
C GLU A 126 6.53 -13.61 -4.88
N LEU A 127 6.29 -13.89 -3.59
CA LEU A 127 5.61 -12.98 -2.68
C LEU A 127 6.55 -11.90 -2.17
N THR A 128 6.02 -10.70 -1.92
CA THR A 128 6.84 -9.57 -1.41
C THR A 128 7.15 -9.66 0.08
N SER A 129 6.50 -10.55 0.82
CA SER A 129 6.72 -10.78 2.25
C SER A 129 6.60 -12.25 2.60
N SER A 130 7.42 -12.73 3.54
CA SER A 130 7.32 -14.07 4.11
C SER A 130 6.02 -14.26 4.91
N ASP A 131 5.41 -13.19 5.43
CA ASP A 131 4.16 -13.26 6.19
C ASP A 131 2.98 -13.73 5.32
N TYR A 132 3.14 -13.62 4.00
CA TYR A 132 2.15 -14.08 3.04
C TYR A 132 2.22 -15.58 2.74
N ILE A 133 3.24 -16.30 3.23
CA ILE A 133 3.45 -17.72 2.92
C ILE A 133 2.26 -18.56 3.38
N GLU A 134 1.89 -18.51 4.65
CA GLU A 134 0.79 -19.33 5.18
C GLU A 134 -0.57 -18.98 4.55
N PRO A 135 -1.02 -17.70 4.56
CA PRO A 135 -2.30 -17.34 3.96
C PRO A 135 -2.30 -17.51 2.42
N GLY A 136 -1.14 -17.39 1.77
CA GLY A 136 -0.97 -17.62 0.34
C GLY A 136 -1.06 -19.11 -0.03
N ALA A 137 -0.42 -19.99 0.74
CA ALA A 137 -0.49 -21.44 0.55
C ALA A 137 -1.93 -21.95 0.61
N LEU A 138 -2.73 -21.45 1.57
CA LEU A 138 -4.14 -21.82 1.70
C LEU A 138 -4.94 -21.42 0.44
N ARG A 139 -4.73 -20.22 -0.08
CA ARG A 139 -5.47 -19.68 -1.23
C ARG A 139 -5.06 -20.31 -2.56
N LEU A 140 -3.77 -20.65 -2.69
CA LEU A 140 -3.22 -21.35 -3.84
C LEU A 140 -3.39 -22.88 -3.76
N SER A 141 -3.89 -23.43 -2.65
CA SER A 141 -4.04 -24.88 -2.45
C SER A 141 -4.73 -25.64 -3.60
N PRO A 142 -5.74 -25.10 -4.33
CA PRO A 142 -6.32 -25.79 -5.48
C PRO A 142 -5.34 -26.03 -6.63
N LEU A 143 -4.25 -25.26 -6.71
CA LEU A 143 -3.21 -25.40 -7.73
C LEU A 143 -2.13 -26.42 -7.34
N ASN A 144 -2.23 -27.00 -6.14
CA ASN A 144 -1.23 -27.88 -5.55
C ASN A 144 0.21 -27.33 -5.69
N PRO A 145 0.48 -26.10 -5.20
CA PRO A 145 1.76 -25.46 -5.42
C PRO A 145 2.87 -26.14 -4.61
N THR A 146 4.07 -26.09 -5.15
CA THR A 146 5.29 -26.51 -4.47
C THR A 146 6.07 -25.29 -3.99
N ARG A 147 6.82 -25.47 -2.90
CA ARG A 147 7.83 -24.51 -2.42
C ARG A 147 9.21 -25.12 -2.62
N PRO A 148 9.94 -24.74 -3.69
CA PRO A 148 11.19 -25.42 -4.06
C PRO A 148 12.36 -25.06 -3.14
N ASP A 149 12.32 -23.89 -2.49
CA ASP A 149 13.37 -23.41 -1.60
C ASP A 149 12.81 -22.49 -0.50
N ALA A 150 13.70 -21.88 0.30
CA ALA A 150 13.35 -21.06 1.45
C ALA A 150 12.74 -19.69 1.10
N ARG A 151 12.82 -19.24 -0.16
CA ARG A 151 12.25 -17.96 -0.60
C ARG A 151 10.72 -17.97 -0.46
N PRO A 152 10.09 -16.80 -0.34
CA PRO A 152 8.64 -16.68 -0.20
C PRO A 152 7.95 -16.84 -1.56
N LEU A 153 8.13 -17.98 -2.23
CA LEU A 153 7.58 -18.24 -3.56
C LEU A 153 6.82 -19.57 -3.63
N PHE A 154 5.90 -19.64 -4.59
CA PHE A 154 5.13 -20.82 -4.94
C PHE A 154 5.30 -21.13 -6.42
N ARG A 155 5.47 -22.41 -6.75
CA ARG A 155 5.43 -22.89 -8.13
C ARG A 155 4.27 -23.80 -8.37
N PHE A 156 3.61 -23.65 -9.51
CA PHE A 156 2.45 -24.46 -9.87
C PHE A 156 2.43 -24.71 -11.37
N ARG A 157 1.61 -25.68 -11.75
CA ARG A 157 1.37 -26.05 -13.14
C ARG A 157 0.02 -25.52 -13.58
N ALA A 158 -0.08 -25.07 -14.82
CA ALA A 158 -1.35 -24.80 -15.48
C ALA A 158 -1.45 -25.59 -16.77
N ALA A 159 -2.65 -26.08 -17.05
CA ALA A 159 -2.96 -26.90 -18.21
C ALA A 159 -4.18 -26.32 -18.92
N ARG A 160 -4.07 -26.09 -20.24
CA ARG A 160 -5.11 -25.38 -20.99
C ARG A 160 -6.34 -26.23 -21.28
N LYS A 161 -6.13 -27.50 -21.66
CA LYS A 161 -7.20 -28.41 -22.12
C LYS A 161 -7.20 -29.75 -21.38
N PHE A 162 -6.02 -30.32 -21.15
CA PHE A 162 -5.80 -31.59 -20.46
C PHE A 162 -4.44 -31.51 -19.76
N GLY A 163 -4.24 -32.31 -18.72
CA GLY A 163 -3.00 -32.34 -17.95
C GLY A 163 -3.25 -32.35 -16.45
N TYR A 164 -2.17 -32.22 -15.67
CA TYR A 164 -2.22 -32.26 -14.21
C TYR A 164 -2.19 -30.87 -13.55
N GLY A 165 -2.05 -29.80 -14.34
CA GLY A 165 -2.09 -28.43 -13.86
C GLY A 165 -3.52 -27.90 -13.67
N GLY A 166 -3.64 -26.79 -12.95
CA GLY A 166 -4.91 -26.07 -12.85
C GLY A 166 -5.34 -25.50 -14.20
N SER A 167 -6.66 -25.39 -14.45
CA SER A 167 -7.16 -24.70 -15.64
C SER A 167 -6.81 -23.20 -15.59
N PRO A 168 -6.75 -22.50 -16.73
CA PRO A 168 -6.43 -21.06 -16.74
C PRO A 168 -7.37 -20.23 -15.87
N GLU A 169 -8.65 -20.60 -15.84
CA GLU A 169 -9.68 -19.94 -15.04
C GLU A 169 -9.49 -20.22 -13.54
N MET A 170 -9.11 -21.45 -13.18
CA MET A 170 -8.80 -21.82 -11.79
C MET A 170 -7.56 -21.06 -11.29
N VAL A 171 -6.50 -21.01 -12.10
CA VAL A 171 -5.28 -20.25 -11.78
C VAL A 171 -5.64 -18.78 -11.56
N ARG A 172 -6.34 -18.18 -12.52
CA ARG A 172 -6.80 -16.79 -12.43
C ARG A 172 -7.59 -16.54 -11.14
N ARG A 173 -8.55 -17.40 -10.81
CA ARG A 173 -9.36 -17.25 -9.59
C ARG A 173 -8.54 -17.41 -8.30
N CYS A 174 -7.56 -18.30 -8.29
CA CYS A 174 -6.64 -18.44 -7.16
C CYS A 174 -5.76 -17.20 -6.97
N LEU A 175 -5.30 -16.57 -8.05
CA LEU A 175 -4.54 -15.32 -8.01
C LEU A 175 -5.43 -14.15 -7.56
N GLU A 176 -6.67 -14.04 -8.06
CA GLU A 176 -7.63 -13.05 -7.56
C GLU A 176 -7.86 -13.15 -6.05
N ARG A 177 -7.91 -14.37 -5.49
CA ARG A 177 -8.06 -14.55 -4.03
C ARG A 177 -6.84 -14.05 -3.24
N LEU A 178 -5.65 -14.03 -3.85
CA LEU A 178 -4.47 -13.38 -3.24
C LEU A 178 -4.64 -11.87 -3.28
N ASP A 179 -5.05 -11.33 -4.44
CA ASP A 179 -5.30 -9.89 -4.61
C ASP A 179 -6.39 -9.38 -3.64
N GLU A 180 -7.53 -10.07 -3.55
CA GLU A 180 -8.64 -9.78 -2.61
C GLU A 180 -8.18 -9.79 -1.14
N ALA A 181 -7.14 -10.57 -0.82
CA ALA A 181 -6.58 -10.67 0.51
C ALA A 181 -5.40 -9.72 0.77
N GLY A 182 -5.06 -8.85 -0.20
CA GLY A 182 -3.93 -7.95 -0.12
C GLY A 182 -2.57 -8.66 -0.10
N ILE A 183 -2.51 -9.90 -0.57
CA ILE A 183 -1.26 -10.67 -0.68
C ILE A 183 -0.58 -10.30 -1.99
N ARG A 184 0.59 -9.67 -1.88
CA ARG A 184 1.31 -9.11 -3.03
C ARG A 184 2.47 -9.98 -3.45
N GLY A 185 2.75 -9.98 -4.75
CA GLY A 185 3.85 -10.72 -5.34
C GLY A 185 4.10 -10.35 -6.80
N GLU A 186 4.97 -11.11 -7.44
CA GLU A 186 5.27 -11.05 -8.86
C GLU A 186 5.03 -12.43 -9.48
N LEU A 187 4.32 -12.46 -10.61
CA LEU A 187 4.04 -13.68 -11.36
C LEU A 187 5.04 -13.83 -12.51
N ARG A 188 5.61 -15.02 -12.69
CA ARG A 188 6.47 -15.36 -13.84
C ARG A 188 6.08 -16.70 -14.44
N ILE A 189 5.98 -16.76 -15.77
CA ILE A 189 5.92 -18.04 -16.50
C ILE A 189 7.37 -18.51 -16.70
N LEU A 190 7.71 -19.67 -16.14
CA LEU A 190 9.05 -20.23 -16.23
C LEU A 190 9.25 -21.01 -17.53
N ASN A 191 8.24 -21.79 -17.92
CA ASN A 191 8.28 -22.64 -19.10
C ASN A 191 6.88 -22.87 -19.68
N VAL A 192 6.83 -23.12 -20.99
CA VAL A 192 5.61 -23.39 -21.74
C VAL A 192 5.88 -24.55 -22.70
N ILE A 193 4.91 -25.44 -22.83
CA ILE A 193 4.89 -26.53 -23.82
C ILE A 193 3.69 -26.28 -24.73
N SER A 194 3.91 -26.28 -26.04
CA SER A 194 2.86 -26.20 -27.06
C SER A 194 2.67 -27.53 -27.77
N ASP A 195 1.48 -27.70 -28.36
CA ASP A 195 1.10 -28.84 -29.21
C ASP A 195 1.42 -30.22 -28.59
N SER A 196 1.19 -30.35 -27.28
CA SER A 196 1.30 -31.65 -26.61
C SER A 196 0.01 -32.43 -26.79
N TYR A 197 0.09 -33.77 -26.71
CA TYR A 197 -1.09 -34.64 -26.72
C TYR A 197 -0.92 -35.71 -25.64
N PRO A 198 -1.99 -36.05 -24.91
CA PRO A 198 -1.88 -37.05 -23.87
C PRO A 198 -1.64 -38.44 -24.46
N ALA A 199 -0.74 -39.19 -23.86
CA ALA A 199 -0.60 -40.62 -24.11
C ALA A 199 -1.56 -41.36 -23.19
N LYS A 200 -2.69 -41.83 -23.72
CA LYS A 200 -3.82 -42.36 -22.93
C LYS A 200 -4.33 -41.29 -21.94
N THR A 201 -4.16 -41.50 -20.63
CA THR A 201 -4.57 -40.55 -19.58
C THR A 201 -3.41 -39.68 -19.08
N GLN A 202 -2.21 -39.87 -19.62
CA GLN A 202 -1.00 -39.19 -19.13
C GLN A 202 -0.74 -37.93 -19.95
N GLY A 203 -0.78 -36.77 -19.30
CA GLY A 203 -0.31 -35.49 -19.87
C GLY A 203 1.21 -35.31 -19.71
N PRO A 204 1.75 -34.15 -20.11
CA PRO A 204 3.18 -33.84 -19.99
C PRO A 204 3.69 -33.98 -18.54
N VAL A 205 4.88 -34.56 -18.41
CA VAL A 205 5.60 -34.71 -17.14
C VAL A 205 6.70 -33.66 -17.08
N TRP A 206 6.72 -32.91 -15.98
CA TRP A 206 7.69 -31.84 -15.78
C TRP A 206 8.81 -32.31 -14.84
N TYR A 207 10.05 -31.95 -15.18
CA TYR A 207 11.21 -32.21 -14.33
C TYR A 207 11.83 -30.88 -13.89
N ALA A 208 11.99 -30.70 -12.58
CA ALA A 208 12.77 -29.61 -12.00
C ALA A 208 13.88 -30.20 -11.12
N ALA A 209 15.13 -29.83 -11.40
CA ALA A 209 16.31 -30.35 -10.70
C ALA A 209 16.36 -31.90 -10.59
N GLY A 210 15.93 -32.60 -11.65
CA GLY A 210 15.92 -34.06 -11.72
C GLY A 210 14.77 -34.76 -10.99
N LYS A 211 13.80 -34.01 -10.44
CA LYS A 211 12.60 -34.57 -9.80
C LYS A 211 11.35 -34.24 -10.61
N VAL A 212 10.41 -35.18 -10.63
CA VAL A 212 9.07 -34.98 -11.21
C VAL A 212 8.30 -33.99 -10.34
N ILE A 213 7.64 -33.02 -10.98
CA ILE A 213 6.83 -31.95 -10.36
C ILE A 213 5.41 -31.85 -10.92
#